data_AF-A0A922VR23-F1
#
_entry.id   AF-A0A922VR23-F1
#
_cell.length_a   1.000
_cell.length_b   1.000
_cell.length_c   1.000
_cell.angle_alpha   90.00
_cell.angle_beta   90.00
_cell.angle_gamma   90.00
#
_symmetry.space_group_name_H-M   'P 1'
#
loop_
_entity.id
_entity.type
_entity.pdbx_description
1 polymer ?
#
loop_
_entity_poly.entity_id
_entity_poly.type
_entity_poly.pdbx_seq_one_letter_code
_entity_poly.pdbx_strand_id
1 'polypeptide(L)'
;MKGATTLLYIGPLFAGLSGLGWEMVGPFVAVFVIWLMILRPEQWPASVQEWLTAPALGAALAQVLSQILLVAVLIALGRGFGAVSGFMPVVNPIFPIAVSFLAIPLCRVLWDAREAADRGVFLDEEAEAAQAPRAAAEAGSAIVPLLNLADDAPDSTTTADVSRILGVAGAELRLNALTAALRQPDRSNASLRRALVLWASEPEIVAPGRVPTAMANAFEIARHDPDLLRLYAPRALALIGAFPDRAEGFPAPADLRAAAADEPGANPDSDLPAHLLADLREGLNALALAVEKALDSVPPSDDLPQDPVDQSAASRA
;
A
#
# COMPACT_ATOMS: atom_id res chain seq x y z
N MET A 1 10.68 8.60 8.67
CA MET A 1 11.93 7.80 8.74
C MET A 1 13.21 8.61 8.93
N LYS A 2 13.44 9.71 8.19
CA LYS A 2 14.74 10.43 8.16
C LYS A 2 15.36 10.70 9.55
N GLY A 3 14.59 11.18 10.53
CA GLY A 3 15.11 11.52 11.87
C GLY A 3 15.61 10.33 12.71
N ALA A 4 14.94 9.18 12.66
CA ALA A 4 15.33 8.01 13.46
C ALA A 4 16.54 7.29 12.84
N THR A 5 16.63 7.24 11.51
CA THR A 5 17.82 6.76 10.79
C THR A 5 19.04 7.65 11.07
N THR A 6 18.87 8.97 11.15
CA THR A 6 19.96 9.88 11.57
C THR A 6 20.47 9.56 12.97
N LEU A 7 19.58 9.25 13.92
CA LEU A 7 19.97 8.91 15.30
C LEU A 7 20.81 7.64 15.37
N LEU A 8 20.53 6.66 14.50
CA LEU A 8 21.31 5.43 14.38
C LEU A 8 22.78 5.73 13.99
N TYR A 9 23.00 6.65 13.06
CA TYR A 9 24.34 7.03 12.57
C TYR A 9 25.09 7.99 13.50
N ILE A 10 24.37 8.77 14.32
CA ILE A 10 24.98 9.71 15.27
C ILE A 10 25.85 8.99 16.30
N GLY A 11 25.44 7.82 16.81
CA GLY A 11 26.20 7.08 17.81
C GLY A 11 27.65 6.74 17.40
N PRO A 12 27.89 5.99 16.30
CA PRO A 12 29.25 5.66 15.86
C PRO A 12 30.07 6.90 15.47
N LEU A 13 29.42 7.92 14.89
CA LEU A 13 30.09 9.20 14.60
C LEU A 13 30.58 9.88 15.90
N PHE A 14 29.74 9.93 16.92
CA PHE A 14 30.07 10.54 18.21
C PHE A 14 31.10 9.72 19.00
N ALA A 15 31.07 8.39 18.87
CA ALA A 15 32.11 7.52 19.41
C ALA A 15 33.48 7.82 18.77
N GLY A 16 33.51 8.02 17.45
CA GLY A 16 34.70 8.48 16.73
C GLY A 16 35.20 9.85 17.22
N LEU A 17 34.29 10.82 17.37
CA LEU A 17 34.61 12.15 17.89
C LEU A 17 35.24 12.11 19.29
N SER A 18 34.75 11.19 20.13
CA SER A 18 35.21 10.99 21.51
C SER A 18 36.52 10.20 21.61
N GLY A 19 37.11 9.82 20.48
CA GLY A 19 38.37 9.08 20.43
C GLY A 19 38.23 7.59 20.78
N LEU A 20 37.01 7.06 20.91
CA LEU A 20 36.78 5.63 21.16
C LEU A 20 37.29 4.78 19.99
N GLY A 21 37.85 3.62 20.30
CA GLY A 21 38.63 2.80 19.37
C GLY A 21 37.82 1.76 18.57
N TRP A 22 38.57 0.85 17.94
CA TRP A 22 38.02 -0.29 17.18
C TRP A 22 37.18 -1.25 18.02
N GLU A 23 37.34 -1.23 19.34
CA GLU A 23 36.51 -1.98 20.30
C GLU A 23 35.00 -1.68 20.20
N MET A 24 34.65 -0.49 19.71
CA MET A 24 33.25 -0.07 19.56
C MET A 24 32.59 -0.58 18.26
N VAL A 25 33.35 -1.11 17.30
CA VAL A 25 32.80 -1.57 16.02
C VAL A 25 31.83 -2.73 16.23
N GLY A 26 32.21 -3.73 17.03
CA GLY A 26 31.37 -4.90 17.30
C GLY A 26 29.98 -4.53 17.84
N PRO A 27 29.89 -3.76 18.94
CA PRO A 27 28.62 -3.29 19.49
C PRO A 27 27.77 -2.51 18.48
N PHE A 28 28.33 -1.57 17.71
CA PHE A 28 27.56 -0.81 16.72
C PHE A 28 27.08 -1.68 15.56
N VAL A 29 27.92 -2.60 15.07
CA VAL A 29 27.51 -3.55 14.03
C VAL A 29 26.36 -4.42 14.51
N ALA A 30 26.39 -4.90 15.76
CA ALA A 30 25.27 -5.65 16.33
C ALA A 30 23.97 -4.84 16.35
N VAL A 31 24.03 -3.56 16.76
CA VAL A 31 22.87 -2.65 16.73
C VAL A 31 22.33 -2.46 15.31
N PHE A 32 23.20 -2.25 14.32
CA PHE A 32 22.80 -2.06 12.93
C PHE A 32 22.23 -3.32 12.29
N VAL A 33 22.82 -4.49 12.58
CA VAL A 33 22.30 -5.78 12.12
C VAL A 33 20.93 -6.06 12.73
N ILE A 34 20.75 -5.88 14.04
CA ILE A 34 19.44 -6.03 14.70
C ILE A 34 18.43 -5.05 14.09
N TRP A 35 18.84 -3.81 13.83
CA TRP A 35 17.99 -2.81 13.19
C TRP A 35 17.57 -3.24 11.77
N LEU A 36 18.49 -3.78 10.97
CA LEU A 36 18.18 -4.33 9.64
C LEU A 36 17.25 -5.54 9.72
N MET A 37 17.46 -6.46 10.66
CA MET A 37 16.56 -7.60 10.88
C MET A 37 15.15 -7.15 11.26
N ILE A 38 15.02 -6.03 11.96
CA ILE A 38 13.75 -5.47 12.41
C ILE A 38 13.00 -4.74 11.29
N LEU A 39 13.72 -4.01 10.44
CA LEU A 39 13.16 -3.22 9.35
C LEU A 39 12.96 -4.00 8.06
N ARG A 40 13.85 -4.93 7.78
CA ARG A 40 13.88 -5.75 6.57
C ARG A 40 13.95 -7.24 6.89
N PRO A 41 13.01 -7.78 7.68
CA PRO A 41 13.02 -9.20 8.05
C PRO A 41 13.09 -10.14 6.84
N GLU A 42 12.60 -9.70 5.67
CA GLU A 42 12.62 -10.43 4.40
C GLU A 42 14.03 -10.65 3.81
N GLN A 43 15.01 -9.80 4.15
CA GLN A 43 16.40 -10.00 3.71
C GLN A 43 17.13 -11.05 4.55
N TRP A 44 16.48 -11.56 5.59
CA TRP A 44 17.04 -12.53 6.50
C TRP A 44 16.33 -13.88 6.36
N PRO A 45 17.05 -15.00 6.49
CA PRO A 45 16.44 -16.32 6.36
C PRO A 45 15.37 -16.54 7.44
N ALA A 46 14.17 -16.93 6.99
CA ALA A 46 12.99 -17.06 7.85
C ALA A 46 12.95 -18.40 8.59
N SER A 47 13.67 -19.41 8.08
CA SER A 47 13.73 -20.75 8.66
C SER A 47 15.16 -21.19 8.95
N VAL A 48 15.31 -22.08 9.94
CA VAL A 48 16.61 -22.65 10.31
C VAL A 48 17.22 -23.44 9.14
N GLN A 49 16.40 -24.07 8.29
CA GLN A 49 16.93 -24.79 7.12
C GLN A 49 17.50 -23.83 6.06
N GLU A 50 16.88 -22.66 5.89
CA GLU A 50 17.33 -21.67 4.92
C GLU A 50 18.68 -21.05 5.30
N TRP A 51 18.94 -20.87 6.60
CA TRP A 51 20.25 -20.48 7.14
C TRP A 51 21.40 -21.42 6.77
N LEU A 52 21.11 -22.65 6.39
CA LEU A 52 22.12 -23.63 5.97
C LEU A 52 22.43 -23.56 4.46
N THR A 53 21.73 -22.72 3.71
CA THR A 53 21.96 -22.57 2.28
C THR A 53 23.12 -21.60 2.02
N ALA A 54 24.02 -21.98 1.11
CA ALA A 54 25.13 -21.13 0.67
C ALA A 54 24.71 -19.73 0.18
N PRO A 55 23.64 -19.55 -0.61
CA PRO A 55 23.21 -18.22 -1.04
C PRO A 55 22.72 -17.34 0.13
N ALA A 56 21.94 -17.89 1.06
CA ALA A 56 21.47 -17.15 2.24
C ALA A 56 22.63 -16.70 3.14
N LEU A 57 23.61 -17.59 3.36
CA LEU A 57 24.82 -17.26 4.10
C LEU A 57 25.66 -16.18 3.40
N GLY A 58 25.78 -16.25 2.06
CA GLY A 58 26.48 -15.25 1.27
C GLY A 58 25.84 -13.87 1.37
N ALA A 59 24.52 -13.79 1.26
CA ALA A 59 23.76 -12.55 1.39
C ALA A 59 23.88 -11.96 2.80
N ALA A 60 23.67 -12.77 3.84
CA ALA A 60 23.81 -12.35 5.23
C ALA A 60 25.25 -11.86 5.53
N LEU A 61 26.26 -12.57 5.03
CA LEU A 61 27.66 -12.16 5.18
C LEU A 61 27.94 -10.82 4.49
N ALA A 62 27.49 -10.65 3.24
CA ALA A 62 27.65 -9.38 2.52
C ALA A 62 26.99 -8.22 3.26
N GLN A 63 25.81 -8.44 3.83
CA GLN A 63 25.08 -7.44 4.59
C GLN A 63 25.81 -7.06 5.89
N VAL A 64 26.32 -8.04 6.63
CA VAL A 64 27.15 -7.81 7.84
C VAL A 64 28.44 -7.07 7.49
N LEU A 65 29.14 -7.47 6.41
CA LEU A 65 30.35 -6.79 5.95
C LEU A 65 30.09 -5.33 5.56
N SER A 66 28.96 -5.07 4.91
CA SER A 66 28.50 -3.71 4.61
C SER A 66 28.28 -2.90 5.89
N GLN A 67 27.69 -3.50 6.94
CA GLN A 67 27.51 -2.82 8.24
C GLN A 67 28.85 -2.52 8.91
N ILE A 68 29.80 -3.46 8.88
CA ILE A 68 31.16 -3.25 9.40
C ILE A 68 31.82 -2.08 8.69
N LEU A 69 31.76 -2.05 7.36
CA LEU A 69 32.33 -0.96 6.56
C LEU A 69 31.69 0.38 6.90
N LEU A 70 30.36 0.44 6.95
CA LEU A 70 29.62 1.66 7.27
C LEU A 70 29.99 2.19 8.67
N VAL A 71 29.98 1.33 9.69
CA VAL A 71 30.35 1.70 11.06
C VAL A 71 31.80 2.19 11.13
N ALA A 72 32.73 1.50 10.45
CA ALA A 72 34.13 1.91 10.41
C ALA A 72 34.29 3.29 9.76
N VAL A 73 33.58 3.57 8.67
CA VAL A 73 33.57 4.87 8.00
C VAL A 73 33.03 5.96 8.94
N LEU A 74 31.92 5.71 9.63
CA LEU A 74 31.33 6.69 10.56
C LEU A 74 32.26 7.00 11.73
N ILE A 75 32.92 5.98 12.31
CA ILE A 75 33.92 6.19 13.37
C ILE A 75 35.12 6.98 12.83
N ALA A 76 35.63 6.64 11.63
CA ALA A 76 36.75 7.34 11.01
C ALA A 76 36.42 8.82 10.73
N LEU A 77 35.22 9.10 10.21
CA LEU A 77 34.70 10.45 10.02
C LEU A 77 34.64 11.21 11.35
N GLY A 78 34.06 10.61 12.39
CA GLY A 78 33.98 11.19 13.72
C GLY A 78 35.36 11.55 14.27
N ARG A 79 36.33 10.64 14.14
CA ARG A 79 37.73 10.89 14.54
C ARG A 79 38.36 12.03 13.73
N GLY A 80 38.12 12.07 12.43
CA GLY A 80 38.57 13.14 11.55
C GLY A 80 38.05 14.50 11.99
N PHE A 81 36.76 14.60 12.29
CA PHE A 81 36.16 15.83 12.82
C PHE A 81 36.73 16.22 14.20
N GLY A 82 36.92 15.26 15.10
CA GLY A 82 37.49 15.52 16.43
C GLY A 82 38.93 16.03 16.34
N ALA A 83 39.72 15.47 15.43
CA ALA A 83 41.09 15.90 15.18
C ALA A 83 41.17 17.32 14.56
N VAL A 84 40.31 17.64 13.60
CA VAL A 84 40.29 18.96 12.95
C VAL A 84 39.74 20.05 13.86
N SER A 85 38.70 19.74 14.64
CA SER A 85 38.06 20.70 15.55
C SER A 85 38.83 20.91 16.86
N GLY A 86 39.81 20.06 17.17
CA GLY A 86 40.51 20.06 18.46
C GLY A 86 39.60 19.72 19.65
N PHE A 87 38.41 19.18 19.38
CA PHE A 87 37.40 18.87 20.39
C PHE A 87 37.19 17.36 20.46
N MET A 88 37.59 16.77 21.59
CA MET A 88 37.39 15.34 21.89
C MET A 88 36.61 15.23 23.20
N PRO A 89 35.28 15.13 23.16
CA PRO A 89 34.49 14.99 24.37
C PRO A 89 34.78 13.65 25.04
N VAL A 90 35.09 13.66 26.33
CA VAL A 90 35.25 12.43 27.11
C VAL A 90 33.86 11.97 27.51
N VAL A 91 33.33 10.98 26.80
CA VAL A 91 32.02 10.41 27.09
C VAL A 91 32.13 8.97 27.52
N ASN A 92 31.19 8.54 28.36
CA ASN A 92 31.04 7.13 28.69
C ASN A 92 30.74 6.33 27.40
N PRO A 93 31.47 5.24 27.08
CA PRO A 93 31.25 4.43 25.89
C PRO A 93 29.80 3.92 25.72
N ILE A 94 29.05 3.80 26.82
CA ILE A 94 27.64 3.38 26.79
C ILE A 94 26.74 4.45 26.14
N PHE A 95 27.06 5.73 26.30
CA PHE A 95 26.23 6.82 25.77
C PHE A 95 26.01 6.76 24.26
N PRO A 96 27.05 6.71 23.40
CA PRO A 96 26.84 6.67 21.96
C PRO A 96 26.16 5.36 21.50
N ILE A 97 26.37 4.23 22.20
CA ILE A 97 25.62 2.99 21.95
C ILE A 97 24.14 3.19 22.26
N ALA A 98 23.81 3.79 23.40
CA ALA A 98 22.43 4.04 23.81
C ALA A 98 21.69 4.95 22.82
N VAL A 99 22.36 5.97 22.27
CA VAL A 99 21.80 6.85 21.23
C VAL A 99 21.43 6.07 19.97
N SER A 100 22.34 5.23 19.46
CA SER A 100 22.04 4.38 18.30
C SER A 100 20.97 3.34 18.60
N PHE A 101 20.98 2.75 19.80
CA PHE A 101 20.00 1.74 20.19
C PHE A 101 18.59 2.31 20.34
N LEU A 102 18.45 3.54 20.85
CA LEU A 102 17.16 4.22 21.01
C LEU A 102 16.49 4.52 19.66
N ALA A 103 17.26 4.56 18.56
CA ALA A 103 16.71 4.67 17.22
C ALA A 103 15.79 3.49 16.86
N ILE A 104 16.05 2.29 17.40
CA ILE A 104 15.28 1.08 17.09
C ILE A 104 13.81 1.19 17.55
N PRO A 105 13.50 1.39 18.85
CA PRO A 105 12.11 1.54 19.29
C PRO A 105 11.46 2.80 18.70
N LEU A 106 12.22 3.89 18.51
CA LEU A 106 11.70 5.12 17.93
C LEU A 106 11.28 4.93 16.46
N CYS A 107 12.05 4.16 15.67
CA CYS A 107 11.66 3.76 14.32
C CYS A 107 10.35 2.96 14.33
N ARG A 108 10.18 2.01 15.25
CA ARG A 108 8.98 1.16 15.34
C ARG A 108 7.72 1.93 15.75
N VAL A 109 7.84 2.93 16.61
CA VAL A 109 6.71 3.79 16.98
C VAL A 109 6.32 4.74 15.84
N LEU A 110 7.31 5.18 15.05
CA LEU A 110 7.09 6.09 13.93
C LEU A 110 6.76 5.37 12.60
N TRP A 111 6.90 4.04 12.52
CA TRP A 111 6.70 3.26 11.30
C TRP A 111 6.30 1.80 11.61
N ASP A 112 5.12 1.40 11.14
CA ASP A 112 4.71 -0.01 11.06
C ASP A 112 4.88 -0.52 9.62
N ALA A 113 5.87 -1.38 9.40
CA ALA A 113 6.17 -1.95 8.09
C ALA A 113 5.05 -2.84 7.56
N ARG A 114 4.21 -3.42 8.44
CA ARG A 114 3.07 -4.25 8.02
C ARG A 114 1.93 -3.38 7.50
N GLU A 115 1.61 -2.32 8.23
CA GLU A 115 0.59 -1.36 7.81
C GLU A 115 0.99 -0.63 6.51
N ALA A 116 2.29 -0.38 6.31
CA ALA A 116 2.80 0.19 5.06
C ALA A 116 2.67 -0.79 3.88
N ALA A 117 3.03 -2.07 4.08
CA ALA A 117 2.88 -3.11 3.07
C ALA A 117 1.40 -3.39 2.71
N ASP A 118 0.51 -3.38 3.71
CA ASP A 118 -0.94 -3.50 3.49
C ASP A 118 -1.48 -2.34 2.66
N ARG A 119 -0.85 -1.16 2.73
CA ARG A 119 -1.17 0.01 1.90
C ARG A 119 -0.44 0.05 0.56
N GLY A 120 0.33 -0.98 0.21
CA GLY A 120 1.13 -1.02 -1.02
C GLY A 120 2.30 -0.03 -1.02
N VAL A 121 2.67 0.52 0.14
CA VAL A 121 3.80 1.46 0.29
C VAL A 121 5.03 0.68 0.71
N PHE A 122 5.86 0.35 -0.25
CA PHE A 122 7.12 -0.36 -0.03
C PHE A 122 8.31 0.60 0.02
N LEU A 123 9.35 0.19 0.74
CA LEU A 123 10.59 0.97 0.90
C LEU A 123 11.45 0.94 -0.37
N ASP A 124 11.41 -0.16 -1.11
CA ASP A 124 12.04 -0.40 -2.40
C ASP A 124 11.38 -1.60 -3.10
N GLU A 125 11.75 -1.82 -4.36
CA GLU A 125 11.20 -2.89 -5.22
C GLU A 125 11.51 -4.30 -4.68
N GLU A 126 12.60 -4.47 -3.94
CA GLU A 126 12.97 -5.75 -3.30
C GLU A 126 12.03 -6.10 -2.14
N ALA A 127 11.69 -5.12 -1.29
CA ALA A 127 10.71 -5.30 -0.21
C ALA A 127 9.30 -5.57 -0.75
N GLU A 128 8.92 -4.93 -1.86
CA GLU A 128 7.66 -5.22 -2.57
C GLU A 128 7.61 -6.66 -3.07
N ALA A 129 8.64 -7.10 -3.79
CA ALA A 129 8.70 -8.44 -4.38
C ALA A 129 8.64 -9.56 -3.32
N ALA A 130 9.24 -9.35 -2.14
CA ALA A 130 9.25 -10.33 -1.07
C ALA A 130 7.93 -10.38 -0.28
N GLN A 131 7.27 -9.24 -0.08
CA GLN A 131 6.08 -9.14 0.76
C GLN A 131 4.78 -9.34 -0.04
N ALA A 132 4.76 -9.05 -1.35
CA ALA A 132 3.59 -9.19 -2.19
C ALA A 132 2.97 -10.61 -2.19
N PRO A 133 3.74 -11.73 -2.27
CA PRO A 133 3.17 -13.07 -2.20
C PRO A 133 2.46 -13.36 -0.87
N ARG A 134 3.02 -12.86 0.23
CA ARG A 134 2.44 -13.00 1.57
C ARG A 134 1.20 -12.14 1.74
N ALA A 135 1.26 -10.87 1.33
CA ALA A 135 0.12 -9.96 1.40
C ALA A 135 -1.06 -10.47 0.54
N ALA A 136 -0.77 -11.05 -0.64
CA ALA A 136 -1.76 -11.71 -1.48
C ALA A 136 -2.37 -12.94 -0.80
N ALA A 137 -1.55 -13.78 -0.13
CA ALA A 137 -2.04 -14.94 0.61
C ALA A 137 -2.91 -14.54 1.83
N GLU A 138 -2.50 -13.51 2.57
CA GLU A 138 -3.26 -12.97 3.70
C GLU A 138 -4.58 -12.35 3.22
N ALA A 139 -4.57 -11.55 2.15
CA ALA A 139 -5.77 -11.03 1.52
C ALA A 139 -6.72 -12.14 1.04
N GLY A 140 -6.17 -13.16 0.37
CA GLY A 140 -6.92 -14.35 -0.06
C GLY A 140 -7.55 -15.10 1.10
N SER A 141 -6.85 -15.25 2.22
CA SER A 141 -7.40 -15.90 3.43
C SER A 141 -8.52 -15.06 4.08
N ALA A 142 -8.40 -13.73 4.05
CA ALA A 142 -9.35 -12.81 4.66
C ALA A 142 -10.71 -12.79 3.96
N ILE A 143 -10.77 -13.09 2.66
CA ILE A 143 -12.01 -13.13 1.88
C ILE A 143 -12.72 -14.49 1.92
N VAL A 144 -12.08 -15.55 2.43
CA VAL A 144 -12.68 -16.90 2.50
C VAL A 144 -14.06 -16.91 3.20
N PRO A 145 -14.29 -16.17 4.30
CA PRO A 145 -15.61 -16.09 4.91
C PRO A 145 -16.69 -15.55 3.97
N LEU A 146 -16.37 -14.57 3.11
CA LEU A 146 -17.32 -14.04 2.11
C LEU A 146 -17.65 -15.10 1.06
N LEU A 147 -16.63 -15.82 0.59
CA LEU A 147 -16.80 -16.87 -0.43
C LEU A 147 -17.58 -18.08 0.08
N ASN A 148 -17.65 -18.28 1.41
CA ASN A 148 -18.37 -19.37 2.06
C ASN A 148 -19.78 -18.95 2.55
N LEU A 149 -20.24 -17.73 2.25
CA LEU A 149 -21.62 -17.34 2.53
C LEU A 149 -22.58 -18.19 1.70
N ALA A 150 -23.71 -18.57 2.31
CA ALA A 150 -24.77 -19.28 1.61
C ALA A 150 -25.36 -18.41 0.48
N ASP A 151 -25.81 -19.04 -0.60
CA ASP A 151 -26.37 -18.32 -1.76
C ASP A 151 -27.69 -17.59 -1.43
N ASP A 152 -28.40 -18.05 -0.39
CA ASP A 152 -29.61 -17.45 0.15
C ASP A 152 -29.36 -16.50 1.33
N ALA A 153 -28.10 -16.16 1.60
CA ALA A 153 -27.75 -15.23 2.66
C ALA A 153 -28.49 -13.88 2.45
N PRO A 154 -29.10 -13.30 3.50
CA PRO A 154 -29.79 -12.03 3.37
C PRO A 154 -28.84 -10.91 2.90
N ASP A 155 -29.27 -10.12 1.90
CA ASP A 155 -28.49 -9.00 1.33
C ASP A 155 -27.93 -8.05 2.41
N SER A 156 -28.69 -7.81 3.49
CA SER A 156 -28.26 -6.99 4.63
C SER A 156 -27.07 -7.57 5.39
N THR A 157 -27.02 -8.90 5.55
CA THR A 157 -25.91 -9.60 6.22
C THR A 157 -24.69 -9.64 5.31
N THR A 158 -24.88 -9.96 4.03
CA THR A 158 -23.81 -9.98 3.03
C THR A 158 -23.16 -8.59 2.89
N THR A 159 -23.96 -7.52 2.87
CA THR A 159 -23.45 -6.14 2.81
C THR A 159 -22.64 -5.78 4.06
N ALA A 160 -23.15 -6.12 5.25
CA ALA A 160 -22.43 -5.87 6.50
C ALA A 160 -21.09 -6.62 6.55
N ASP A 161 -21.05 -7.86 6.07
CA ASP A 161 -19.82 -8.66 6.02
C ASP A 161 -18.81 -8.15 4.98
N VAL A 162 -19.27 -7.69 3.82
CA VAL A 162 -18.42 -7.03 2.81
C VAL A 162 -17.82 -5.76 3.40
N SER A 163 -18.62 -4.87 3.99
CA SER A 163 -18.13 -3.64 4.62
C SER A 163 -17.17 -3.93 5.77
N ARG A 164 -17.39 -4.99 6.55
CA ARG A 164 -16.49 -5.41 7.63
C ARG A 164 -15.15 -5.93 7.11
N ILE A 165 -15.15 -6.73 6.05
CA ILE A 165 -13.94 -7.38 5.53
C ILE A 165 -13.12 -6.43 4.64
N LEU A 166 -13.79 -5.53 3.91
CA LEU A 166 -13.15 -4.54 3.05
C LEU A 166 -12.97 -3.16 3.72
N GLY A 167 -13.56 -2.91 4.88
CA GLY A 167 -13.45 -1.64 5.62
C GLY A 167 -12.15 -1.43 6.41
N VAL A 168 -11.07 -2.14 6.06
CA VAL A 168 -9.78 -2.07 6.76
C VAL A 168 -8.68 -1.43 5.90
N ALA A 169 -7.54 -1.11 6.52
CA ALA A 169 -6.33 -0.78 5.76
C ALA A 169 -5.95 -1.96 4.84
N GLY A 170 -5.61 -1.68 3.57
CA GLY A 170 -5.30 -2.71 2.57
C GLY A 170 -6.52 -3.36 1.90
N ALA A 171 -7.66 -2.68 1.93
CA ALA A 171 -8.89 -3.10 1.24
C ALA A 171 -8.70 -3.42 -0.25
N GLU A 172 -7.76 -2.77 -0.93
CA GLU A 172 -7.50 -2.97 -2.36
C GLU A 172 -6.98 -4.37 -2.69
N LEU A 173 -6.04 -4.91 -1.91
CA LEU A 173 -5.55 -6.28 -2.12
C LEU A 173 -6.67 -7.32 -1.89
N ARG A 174 -7.53 -7.09 -0.88
CA ARG A 174 -8.68 -7.94 -0.60
C ARG A 174 -9.74 -7.85 -1.70
N LEU A 175 -10.00 -6.64 -2.20
CA LEU A 175 -10.91 -6.41 -3.31
C LEU A 175 -10.42 -7.13 -4.56
N ASN A 176 -9.15 -6.98 -4.93
CA ASN A 176 -8.57 -7.65 -6.09
C ASN A 176 -8.64 -9.19 -5.96
N ALA A 177 -8.35 -9.73 -4.77
CA ALA A 177 -8.50 -11.16 -4.50
C ALA A 177 -9.96 -11.62 -4.63
N LEU A 178 -10.91 -10.82 -4.12
CA LEU A 178 -12.35 -11.11 -4.17
C LEU A 178 -12.87 -11.07 -5.61
N THR A 179 -12.52 -10.04 -6.38
CA THR A 179 -12.85 -9.92 -7.81
C THR A 179 -12.28 -11.10 -8.60
N ALA A 180 -11.02 -11.48 -8.35
CA ALA A 180 -10.39 -12.62 -9.01
C ALA A 180 -11.10 -13.95 -8.67
N ALA A 181 -11.52 -14.13 -7.41
CA ALA A 181 -12.28 -15.32 -7.00
C ALA A 181 -13.67 -15.36 -7.65
N LEU A 182 -14.38 -14.23 -7.70
CA LEU A 182 -15.72 -14.12 -8.29
C LEU A 182 -15.74 -14.23 -9.82
N ARG A 183 -14.59 -14.11 -10.50
CA ARG A 183 -14.49 -14.45 -11.93
C ARG A 183 -14.61 -15.95 -12.19
N GLN A 184 -14.41 -16.80 -11.18
CA GLN A 184 -14.60 -18.25 -11.33
C GLN A 184 -16.09 -18.59 -11.28
N PRO A 185 -16.63 -19.34 -12.25
CA PRO A 185 -18.07 -19.63 -12.34
C PRO A 185 -18.60 -20.37 -11.12
N ASP A 186 -17.82 -21.31 -10.58
CA ASP A 186 -18.21 -22.17 -9.45
C ASP A 186 -18.16 -21.48 -8.07
N ARG A 187 -17.74 -20.20 -8.02
CA ARG A 187 -17.63 -19.41 -6.77
C ARG A 187 -18.50 -18.16 -6.79
N SER A 188 -19.52 -18.16 -7.64
CA SER A 188 -20.35 -17.00 -7.89
C SER A 188 -21.59 -16.99 -6.98
N ASN A 189 -21.64 -16.05 -6.03
CA ASN A 189 -22.81 -15.79 -5.21
C ASN A 189 -23.44 -14.45 -5.64
N ALA A 190 -24.70 -14.47 -6.09
CA ALA A 190 -25.40 -13.30 -6.60
C ALA A 190 -25.56 -12.18 -5.55
N SER A 191 -25.84 -12.55 -4.28
CA SER A 191 -25.95 -11.59 -3.17
C SER A 191 -24.60 -10.90 -2.91
N LEU A 192 -23.50 -11.64 -3.00
CA LEU A 192 -22.14 -11.12 -2.80
C LEU A 192 -21.73 -10.16 -3.91
N ARG A 193 -22.05 -10.47 -5.17
CA ARG A 193 -21.80 -9.56 -6.30
C ARG A 193 -22.56 -8.24 -6.14
N ARG A 194 -23.84 -8.32 -5.75
CA ARG A 194 -24.67 -7.14 -5.47
C ARG A 194 -24.12 -6.31 -4.31
N ALA A 195 -23.77 -6.97 -3.20
CA ALA A 195 -23.19 -6.31 -2.03
C ALA A 195 -21.87 -5.60 -2.38
N LEU A 196 -21.03 -6.19 -3.23
CA LEU A 196 -19.80 -5.55 -3.67
C LEU A 196 -20.06 -4.30 -4.52
N VAL A 197 -21.00 -4.36 -5.46
CA VAL A 197 -21.39 -3.20 -6.26
C VAL A 197 -21.91 -2.08 -5.34
N LEU A 198 -22.73 -2.41 -4.35
CA LEU A 198 -23.23 -1.43 -3.36
C LEU A 198 -22.08 -0.78 -2.59
N TRP A 199 -21.21 -1.59 -1.96
CA TRP A 199 -20.06 -1.13 -1.18
C TRP A 199 -19.13 -0.24 -2.00
N ALA A 200 -18.72 -0.70 -3.19
CA ALA A 200 -17.76 0.03 -4.03
C ALA A 200 -18.31 1.38 -4.51
N SER A 201 -19.63 1.51 -4.59
CA SER A 201 -20.32 2.74 -5.01
C SER A 201 -20.90 3.53 -3.84
N GLU A 202 -20.43 3.31 -2.61
CA GLU A 202 -20.70 4.21 -1.50
C GLU A 202 -19.82 5.46 -1.60
N PRO A 203 -20.37 6.68 -1.40
CA PRO A 203 -19.58 7.91 -1.41
C PRO A 203 -18.42 7.88 -0.40
N GLU A 204 -18.60 7.18 0.73
CA GLU A 204 -17.57 7.02 1.76
C GLU A 204 -16.36 6.20 1.30
N ILE A 205 -16.53 5.37 0.26
CA ILE A 205 -15.44 4.58 -0.33
C ILE A 205 -14.74 5.39 -1.43
N VAL A 206 -15.52 6.05 -2.30
CA VAL A 206 -15.00 6.75 -3.48
C VAL A 206 -14.40 8.12 -3.14
N ALA A 207 -15.07 8.92 -2.30
CA ALA A 207 -14.63 10.30 -2.02
C ALA A 207 -13.22 10.36 -1.39
N PRO A 208 -12.87 9.49 -0.41
CA PRO A 208 -11.51 9.49 0.15
C PRO A 208 -10.44 8.99 -0.81
N GLY A 209 -10.80 8.27 -1.88
CA GLY A 209 -9.86 7.68 -2.84
C GLY A 209 -8.91 6.64 -2.24
N ARG A 210 -9.29 6.00 -1.12
CA ARG A 210 -8.45 5.00 -0.42
C ARG A 210 -8.40 3.64 -1.13
N VAL A 211 -9.39 3.37 -1.97
CA VAL A 211 -9.46 2.18 -2.82
C VAL A 211 -9.71 2.67 -4.25
N PRO A 212 -8.66 3.13 -4.95
CA PRO A 212 -8.81 3.83 -6.23
C PRO A 212 -9.54 2.97 -7.27
N THR A 213 -9.27 1.66 -7.29
CA THR A 213 -9.82 0.71 -8.26
C THR A 213 -11.20 0.15 -7.88
N ALA A 214 -11.88 0.69 -6.86
CA ALA A 214 -13.15 0.16 -6.36
C ALA A 214 -14.25 0.12 -7.44
N MET A 215 -14.44 1.22 -8.16
CA MET A 215 -15.50 1.34 -9.18
C MET A 215 -15.17 0.48 -10.41
N ALA A 216 -13.92 0.48 -10.87
CA ALA A 216 -13.45 -0.39 -11.93
C ALA A 216 -13.67 -1.89 -11.61
N ASN A 217 -13.31 -2.33 -10.40
CA ASN A 217 -13.52 -3.71 -9.95
C ASN A 217 -15.02 -4.08 -9.85
N ALA A 218 -15.87 -3.17 -9.35
CA ALA A 218 -17.31 -3.41 -9.29
C ALA A 218 -17.94 -3.56 -10.67
N PHE A 219 -17.49 -2.77 -11.65
CA PHE A 219 -17.91 -2.92 -13.05
C PHE A 219 -17.48 -4.27 -13.64
N GLU A 220 -16.26 -4.71 -13.36
CA GLU A 220 -15.77 -6.02 -13.83
C GLU A 220 -16.60 -7.21 -13.31
N ILE A 221 -17.23 -7.06 -12.14
CA ILE A 221 -18.18 -8.04 -11.62
C ILE A 221 -19.56 -7.91 -12.30
N ALA A 222 -19.98 -6.68 -12.58
CA ALA A 222 -21.30 -6.37 -13.13
C ALA A 222 -21.40 -6.57 -14.65
N ARG A 223 -20.31 -6.44 -15.41
CA ARG A 223 -20.29 -6.34 -16.89
C ARG A 223 -21.04 -7.43 -17.66
N HIS A 224 -21.25 -8.60 -17.07
CA HIS A 224 -21.95 -9.72 -17.70
C HIS A 224 -23.36 -9.95 -17.13
N ASP A 225 -23.82 -9.11 -16.20
CA ASP A 225 -25.10 -9.21 -15.53
C ASP A 225 -25.88 -7.88 -15.71
N PRO A 226 -26.97 -7.87 -16.49
CA PRO A 226 -27.72 -6.66 -16.78
C PRO A 226 -28.39 -6.07 -15.53
N ASP A 227 -28.76 -6.88 -14.53
CA ASP A 227 -29.36 -6.39 -13.30
C ASP A 227 -28.32 -5.68 -12.42
N LEU A 228 -27.10 -6.20 -12.36
CA LEU A 228 -26.00 -5.53 -11.67
C LEU A 228 -25.57 -4.25 -12.39
N LEU A 229 -25.57 -4.23 -13.73
CA LEU A 229 -25.28 -3.00 -14.49
C LEU A 229 -26.32 -1.90 -14.26
N ARG A 230 -27.60 -2.27 -14.10
CA ARG A 230 -28.67 -1.32 -13.73
C ARG A 230 -28.49 -0.74 -12.33
N LEU A 231 -27.91 -1.50 -11.41
CA LEU A 231 -27.54 -0.99 -10.10
C LEU A 231 -26.30 -0.09 -10.18
N TYR A 232 -25.29 -0.50 -10.94
CA TYR A 232 -23.99 0.16 -11.05
C TYR A 232 -24.05 1.51 -11.78
N ALA A 233 -24.60 1.53 -13.00
CA ALA A 233 -24.51 2.68 -13.91
C ALA A 233 -25.03 4.02 -13.32
N PRO A 234 -26.24 4.10 -12.74
CA PRO A 234 -26.73 5.37 -12.19
C PRO A 234 -25.91 5.84 -10.97
N ARG A 235 -25.40 4.90 -10.16
CA ARG A 235 -24.57 5.21 -8.99
C ARG A 235 -23.20 5.73 -9.41
N ALA A 236 -22.58 5.06 -10.39
CA ALA A 236 -21.32 5.48 -10.98
C ALA A 236 -21.45 6.88 -11.62
N LEU A 237 -22.53 7.14 -12.35
CA LEU A 237 -22.78 8.43 -12.98
C LEU A 237 -22.93 9.56 -11.95
N ALA A 238 -23.62 9.30 -10.83
CA ALA A 238 -23.72 10.26 -9.74
C ALA A 238 -22.36 10.54 -9.07
N LEU A 239 -21.56 9.48 -8.85
CA LEU A 239 -20.26 9.60 -8.20
C LEU A 239 -19.23 10.33 -9.04
N ILE A 240 -19.12 10.05 -10.36
CA ILE A 240 -18.18 10.77 -11.23
C ILE A 240 -18.58 12.24 -11.39
N GLY A 241 -19.87 12.55 -11.34
CA GLY A 241 -20.36 13.93 -11.32
C GLY A 241 -20.01 14.68 -10.04
N ALA A 242 -20.01 13.99 -8.89
CA ALA A 242 -19.68 14.57 -7.59
C ALA A 242 -18.16 14.65 -7.34
N PHE A 243 -17.39 13.69 -7.84
CA PHE A 243 -15.94 13.53 -7.61
C PHE A 243 -15.20 13.31 -8.94
N PRO A 244 -15.13 14.32 -9.83
CA PRO A 244 -14.50 14.18 -11.14
C PRO A 244 -13.00 13.91 -11.07
N ASP A 245 -12.34 14.34 -9.99
CA ASP A 245 -10.93 14.06 -9.69
C ASP A 245 -10.63 12.56 -9.46
N ARG A 246 -11.66 11.73 -9.32
CA ARG A 246 -11.54 10.27 -9.14
C ARG A 246 -11.72 9.48 -10.42
N ALA A 247 -11.76 10.14 -11.58
CA ALA A 247 -12.03 9.51 -12.87
C ALA A 247 -11.10 8.34 -13.21
N GLU A 248 -9.84 8.37 -12.78
CA GLU A 248 -8.88 7.26 -12.98
C GLU A 248 -9.30 5.95 -12.29
N GLY A 249 -10.13 6.02 -11.25
CA GLY A 249 -10.65 4.87 -10.52
C GLY A 249 -11.89 4.21 -11.14
N PHE A 250 -12.45 4.83 -12.19
CA PHE A 250 -13.62 4.33 -12.91
C PHE A 250 -13.20 3.41 -14.07
N PRO A 251 -14.13 2.58 -14.60
CA PRO A 251 -13.86 1.77 -15.78
C PRO A 251 -13.47 2.64 -16.98
N ALA A 252 -12.60 2.11 -17.85
CA ALA A 252 -12.21 2.84 -19.04
C ALA A 252 -13.43 3.13 -19.93
N PRO A 253 -13.53 4.32 -20.56
CA PRO A 253 -14.63 4.65 -21.46
C PRO A 253 -14.86 3.63 -22.59
N ALA A 254 -13.79 2.97 -23.06
CA ALA A 254 -13.87 1.91 -24.06
C ALA A 254 -14.61 0.67 -23.54
N ASP A 255 -14.36 0.25 -22.31
CA ASP A 255 -14.99 -0.93 -21.70
C ASP A 255 -16.48 -0.69 -21.43
N LEU A 256 -16.84 0.53 -21.01
CA LEU A 256 -18.24 0.95 -20.83
C LEU A 256 -19.02 0.91 -22.15
N ARG A 257 -18.42 1.38 -23.24
CA ARG A 257 -19.02 1.31 -24.59
C ARG A 257 -19.11 -0.13 -25.09
N ALA A 258 -18.10 -0.96 -24.82
CA ALA A 258 -18.14 -2.37 -25.15
C ALA A 258 -19.30 -3.08 -24.44
N ALA A 259 -19.48 -2.85 -23.13
CA ALA A 259 -20.60 -3.40 -22.37
C ALA A 259 -21.96 -2.86 -22.84
N ALA A 260 -22.03 -1.63 -23.36
CA ALA A 260 -23.25 -1.10 -23.97
C ALA A 260 -23.55 -1.73 -25.35
N ALA A 261 -22.51 -2.11 -26.09
CA ALA A 261 -22.61 -2.70 -27.42
C ALA A 261 -22.89 -4.21 -27.38
N ASP A 262 -22.40 -4.93 -26.36
CA ASP A 262 -22.74 -6.32 -26.12
C ASP A 262 -24.27 -6.45 -26.02
N GLU A 263 -24.86 -7.33 -26.85
CA GLU A 263 -26.27 -7.64 -26.74
C GLU A 263 -26.49 -8.45 -25.46
N PRO A 264 -27.22 -7.94 -24.45
CA PRO A 264 -27.49 -8.70 -23.23
C PRO A 264 -28.43 -9.90 -23.47
N GLY A 265 -28.84 -10.12 -24.73
CA GLY A 265 -29.74 -11.19 -25.18
C GLY A 265 -29.07 -12.55 -25.35
N ALA A 266 -27.78 -12.69 -25.05
CA ALA A 266 -27.11 -14.00 -25.03
C ALA A 266 -27.22 -14.73 -23.68
N ASN A 267 -27.78 -14.07 -22.64
CA ASN A 267 -28.14 -14.75 -21.40
C ASN A 267 -29.60 -15.24 -21.51
N PRO A 268 -29.85 -16.55 -21.70
CA PRO A 268 -31.19 -17.10 -21.89
C PRO A 268 -32.15 -16.88 -20.70
N ASP A 269 -31.63 -16.42 -19.56
CA ASP A 269 -32.38 -16.11 -18.35
C ASP A 269 -32.69 -14.60 -18.15
N SER A 270 -32.29 -13.73 -19.09
CA SER A 270 -32.54 -12.29 -18.99
C SER A 270 -33.96 -11.93 -19.47
N ASP A 271 -34.91 -11.88 -18.53
CA ASP A 271 -36.31 -11.46 -18.75
C ASP A 271 -36.47 -9.93 -18.96
N LEU A 272 -35.38 -9.21 -19.25
CA LEU A 272 -35.38 -7.75 -19.22
C LEU A 272 -36.12 -7.15 -20.45
N PRO A 273 -37.14 -6.30 -20.26
CA PRO A 273 -37.83 -5.62 -21.35
C PRO A 273 -36.89 -4.78 -22.24
N ALA A 274 -37.15 -4.75 -23.54
CA ALA A 274 -36.33 -4.05 -24.52
C ALA A 274 -36.09 -2.56 -24.22
N HIS A 275 -37.07 -1.87 -23.62
CA HIS A 275 -36.91 -0.46 -23.23
C HIS A 275 -35.91 -0.28 -22.09
N LEU A 276 -35.91 -1.20 -21.11
CA LEU A 276 -34.96 -1.17 -19.99
C LEU A 276 -33.52 -1.49 -20.43
N LEU A 277 -33.37 -2.30 -21.48
CA LEU A 277 -32.07 -2.54 -22.11
C LEU A 277 -31.58 -1.31 -22.87
N ALA A 278 -32.48 -0.59 -23.57
CA ALA A 278 -32.14 0.66 -24.23
C ALA A 278 -31.69 1.74 -23.23
N ASP A 279 -32.42 1.91 -22.13
CA ASP A 279 -32.06 2.85 -21.05
C ASP A 279 -30.70 2.51 -20.44
N LEU A 280 -30.41 1.22 -20.23
CA LEU A 280 -29.13 0.78 -19.70
C LEU A 280 -27.98 1.12 -20.66
N ARG A 281 -28.15 0.87 -21.96
CA ARG A 281 -27.15 1.23 -22.98
C ARG A 281 -26.90 2.73 -23.03
N GLU A 282 -27.96 3.53 -22.96
CA GLU A 282 -27.83 4.99 -22.88
C GLU A 282 -27.07 5.41 -21.62
N GLY A 283 -27.39 4.82 -20.47
CA GLY A 283 -26.71 5.08 -19.19
C GLY A 283 -25.22 4.74 -19.22
N LEU A 284 -24.83 3.61 -19.81
CA LEU A 284 -23.42 3.22 -19.94
C LEU A 284 -22.65 4.14 -20.88
N ASN A 285 -23.26 4.56 -22.00
CA ASN A 285 -22.65 5.52 -22.92
C ASN A 285 -22.52 6.92 -22.28
N ALA A 286 -23.51 7.36 -21.51
CA ALA A 286 -23.45 8.61 -20.76
C ALA A 286 -22.34 8.57 -19.70
N LEU A 287 -22.19 7.45 -19.00
CA LEU A 287 -21.09 7.24 -18.04
C LEU A 287 -19.72 7.28 -18.73
N ALA A 288 -19.57 6.62 -19.87
CA ALA A 288 -18.32 6.64 -20.64
C ALA A 288 -17.90 8.06 -21.01
N LEU A 289 -18.86 8.88 -21.46
CA LEU A 289 -18.62 10.28 -21.80
C LEU A 289 -18.30 11.14 -20.57
N ALA A 290 -18.97 10.88 -19.44
CA ALA A 290 -18.70 11.58 -18.19
C ALA A 290 -17.29 11.29 -17.65
N VAL A 291 -16.86 10.03 -17.69
CA VAL A 291 -15.50 9.62 -17.29
C VAL A 291 -14.45 10.24 -18.21
N GLU A 292 -14.65 10.19 -19.53
CA GLU A 292 -13.74 10.79 -20.51
C GLU A 292 -13.57 12.30 -20.28
N LYS A 293 -14.69 13.02 -20.12
CA LYS A 293 -14.67 14.45 -19.81
C LYS A 293 -13.95 14.75 -18.49
N ALA A 294 -14.13 13.89 -17.49
CA ALA A 294 -13.48 14.08 -16.19
C ALA A 294 -11.97 13.87 -16.30
N LEU A 295 -11.50 12.83 -17.02
CA LEU A 295 -10.08 12.59 -17.30
C LEU A 295 -9.43 13.75 -18.06
N ASP A 296 -10.11 14.30 -19.07
CA ASP A 296 -9.61 15.45 -19.85
C ASP A 296 -9.53 16.74 -19.02
N SER A 297 -10.27 16.82 -17.92
CA SER A 297 -10.33 17.99 -17.04
C SER A 297 -9.30 17.98 -15.91
N VAL A 298 -8.57 16.88 -15.72
CA VAL A 298 -7.48 16.78 -14.73
C VAL A 298 -6.23 17.41 -15.34
N PRO A 299 -5.73 18.56 -14.83
CA PRO A 299 -4.47 19.11 -15.31
C PRO A 299 -3.32 18.13 -15.00
N PRO A 300 -2.29 18.04 -15.86
CA PRO A 300 -1.10 17.26 -15.54
C PRO A 300 -0.56 17.74 -14.19
N SER A 301 -0.29 16.79 -13.29
CA SER A 301 0.32 17.05 -11.99
C SER A 301 1.78 17.49 -12.18
N ASP A 302 1.98 18.74 -12.61
CA ASP A 302 3.23 19.48 -12.49
C ASP A 302 3.22 20.24 -11.15
N ASP A 303 4.25 19.98 -10.35
CA ASP A 303 4.75 20.80 -9.24
C ASP A 303 3.71 21.40 -8.28
N LEU A 304 3.43 20.68 -7.18
CA LEU A 304 3.06 21.38 -5.96
C LEU A 304 4.23 22.32 -5.60
N PRO A 305 3.98 23.64 -5.47
CA PRO A 305 4.98 24.56 -4.94
C PRO A 305 5.38 24.09 -3.55
N GLN A 306 6.67 23.90 -3.32
CA GLN A 306 7.20 23.83 -1.96
C GLN A 306 6.77 25.09 -1.24
N ASP A 307 6.06 24.93 -0.11
CA ASP A 307 5.71 26.03 0.79
C ASP A 307 6.93 26.93 1.02
N PRO A 308 6.78 28.26 0.92
CA PRO A 308 7.87 29.17 1.23
C PRO A 308 8.19 29.03 2.72
N VAL A 309 9.41 28.58 2.99
CA VAL A 309 10.02 28.63 4.32
C VAL A 309 9.88 30.04 4.87
N ASP A 310 9.20 30.11 6.01
CA ASP A 310 8.94 31.27 6.83
C ASP A 310 10.26 31.98 7.20
N GLN A 311 10.69 32.94 6.38
CA GLN A 311 11.77 33.88 6.70
C GLN A 311 11.21 35.04 7.55
N SER A 312 10.83 34.73 8.79
CA SER A 312 10.44 35.76 9.77
C SER A 312 11.06 35.44 11.14
N ALA A 313 12.39 35.41 11.20
CA ALA A 313 13.14 35.45 12.45
C ALA A 313 14.56 36.01 12.26
N ALA A 314 14.67 37.20 11.67
CA ALA A 314 15.92 37.98 11.69
C ALA A 314 15.63 39.49 11.57
N SER A 315 14.79 40.01 12.45
CA SER A 315 14.76 41.45 12.78
C SER A 315 14.09 41.63 14.14
N ARG A 316 14.89 41.48 15.20
CA ARG A 316 14.76 42.06 16.55
C ARG A 316 15.75 41.39 17.50
N ALA A 317 16.96 41.93 17.55
CA ALA A 317 17.85 42.09 18.71
C ALA A 317 19.28 42.34 18.19
#